data_AF-A0A6J5UI26-F1
#
_entry.id   AF-A0A6J5UI26-F1
#
_cell.length_a   1.000
_cell.length_b   1.000
_cell.length_c   1.000
_cell.angle_alpha   90.00
_cell.angle_beta   90.00
_cell.angle_gamma   90.00
#
_symmetry.space_group_name_H-M   'P 1'
#
loop_
_entity.id
_entity.type
_entity.pdbx_description
1 polymer ?
#
loop_
_entity_poly.entity_id
_entity_poly.type
_entity_poly.pdbx_seq_one_letter_code
_entity_poly.pdbx_strand_id
1 'polypeptide(L)'
;MAKTRPGKRDADSYTIRGTNKVVRAGDCVLMRPSDTGKPPYVARIEKIEADNRGNTKVRVRWYYRPEESIGGRRQFHGAKELFLSDHYDVQSAHTIEGKCTVHSFKSYTKLENVGAEDYYCRFEYKAATGAFTPDRVAVYCKCEMPYNPDDLMVQCEGCKDWYHPACVGMTIVEAKKLDSFLCSECSSEEDVKKPQNAFSASPQAGAKVHHKFNLTVTRVHD
;
A
#
# COMPACT_ATOMS: atom_id res chain seq x y z
N MET A 1 39.82 7.68 -10.93
CA MET A 1 38.99 7.15 -12.04
C MET A 1 38.97 5.62 -11.94
N ALA A 2 37.82 5.02 -11.61
CA ALA A 2 37.70 3.57 -11.49
C ALA A 2 37.65 2.95 -12.90
N LYS A 3 38.57 2.03 -13.20
CA LYS A 3 38.65 1.31 -14.47
C LYS A 3 37.43 0.39 -14.60
N THR A 4 36.54 0.65 -15.55
CA THR A 4 35.44 -0.24 -15.92
C THR A 4 36.01 -1.55 -16.47
N ARG A 5 35.54 -2.69 -15.94
CA ARG A 5 35.94 -4.02 -16.42
C ARG A 5 35.52 -4.20 -17.89
N PRO A 6 36.38 -4.69 -18.79
CA PRO A 6 36.01 -4.92 -20.18
C PRO A 6 34.94 -6.01 -20.26
N GLY A 7 33.80 -5.73 -20.89
CA GLY A 7 32.82 -6.74 -21.33
C GLY A 7 31.43 -6.72 -20.71
N LYS A 8 31.12 -5.75 -19.83
CA LYS A 8 29.75 -5.47 -19.39
C LYS A 8 29.26 -4.17 -20.03
N ARG A 9 28.09 -4.20 -20.64
CA ARG A 9 27.41 -3.01 -21.17
C ARG A 9 26.08 -2.82 -20.44
N ASP A 10 25.80 -1.58 -20.10
CA ASP A 10 24.50 -1.20 -19.57
C ASP A 10 23.47 -1.37 -20.70
N ALA A 11 22.34 -1.99 -20.37
CA ALA A 11 21.26 -2.23 -21.31
C ALA A 11 20.04 -1.38 -20.90
N ASP A 12 19.41 -0.73 -21.87
CA ASP A 12 18.27 0.16 -21.59
C ASP A 12 16.96 -0.62 -21.36
N SER A 13 16.91 -1.87 -21.80
CA SER A 13 15.73 -2.73 -21.66
C SER A 13 16.05 -4.21 -21.79
N TYR A 14 15.11 -5.04 -21.35
CA TYR A 14 15.10 -6.49 -21.56
C TYR A 14 13.69 -6.94 -21.95
N THR A 15 13.56 -7.80 -22.96
CA THR A 15 12.28 -8.42 -23.32
C THR A 15 12.14 -9.75 -22.59
N ILE A 16 11.07 -9.90 -21.81
CA ILE A 16 10.82 -11.12 -21.03
C ILE A 16 10.63 -12.29 -22.01
N ARG A 17 11.49 -13.31 -21.87
CA ARG A 17 11.54 -14.46 -22.79
C ARG A 17 10.17 -15.13 -22.93
N GLY A 18 9.75 -15.39 -24.17
CA GLY A 18 8.46 -16.01 -24.48
C GLY A 18 7.28 -15.03 -24.44
N THR A 19 7.54 -13.73 -24.29
CA THR A 19 6.52 -12.68 -24.30
C THR A 19 6.98 -11.47 -25.12
N ASN A 20 6.06 -10.55 -25.38
CA ASN A 20 6.39 -9.23 -25.96
C ASN A 20 6.52 -8.13 -24.89
N LYS A 21 6.55 -8.49 -23.59
CA LYS A 21 6.65 -7.54 -22.49
C LYS A 21 8.10 -7.07 -22.32
N VAL A 22 8.33 -5.76 -22.43
CA VAL A 22 9.65 -5.13 -22.26
C VAL A 22 9.76 -4.48 -20.87
N VAL A 23 10.86 -4.76 -20.18
CA VAL A 23 11.20 -4.16 -18.87
C VAL A 23 12.40 -3.22 -18.96
N ARG A 24 12.41 -2.20 -18.12
CA ARG A 24 13.43 -1.15 -18.02
C ARG A 24 13.77 -0.88 -16.55
N ALA A 25 14.84 -0.12 -16.30
CA ALA A 25 15.09 0.42 -14.97
C ALA A 25 13.90 1.28 -14.51
N GLY A 26 13.52 1.14 -13.24
CA GLY A 26 12.32 1.72 -12.64
C GLY A 26 11.08 0.84 -12.68
N ASP A 27 11.00 -0.12 -13.62
CA ASP A 27 9.86 -1.06 -13.68
C ASP A 27 9.83 -1.98 -12.46
N CYS A 28 8.62 -2.35 -12.04
CA CYS A 28 8.40 -3.42 -11.07
C CYS A 28 8.08 -4.72 -11.80
N VAL A 29 8.62 -5.82 -11.28
CA VAL A 29 8.53 -7.14 -11.89
C VAL A 29 8.22 -8.22 -10.87
N LEU A 30 7.59 -9.29 -11.36
CA LEU A 30 7.42 -10.55 -10.67
C LEU A 30 8.59 -11.46 -11.03
N MET A 31 9.25 -12.03 -10.02
CA MET A 31 10.39 -12.91 -10.19
C MET A 31 10.11 -14.26 -9.56
N ARG A 32 10.53 -15.32 -10.27
CA ARG A 32 10.35 -16.71 -9.83
C ARG A 32 10.99 -16.91 -8.45
N PRO A 33 10.26 -17.46 -7.48
CA PRO A 33 10.81 -17.76 -6.18
C PRO A 33 11.69 -19.02 -6.23
N SER A 34 12.58 -19.18 -5.26
CA SER A 34 13.38 -20.41 -5.14
C SER A 34 12.52 -21.62 -4.76
N ASP A 35 11.42 -21.38 -4.05
CA ASP A 35 10.43 -22.37 -3.65
C ASP A 35 9.15 -22.16 -4.47
N THR A 36 8.78 -23.14 -5.29
CA THR A 36 7.61 -23.05 -6.19
C THR A 36 6.27 -23.02 -5.46
N GLY A 37 6.23 -23.34 -4.16
CA GLY A 37 5.03 -23.21 -3.34
C GLY A 37 4.75 -21.76 -2.89
N LYS A 38 5.69 -20.83 -3.11
CA LYS A 38 5.56 -19.43 -2.70
C LYS A 38 5.05 -18.55 -3.84
N PRO A 39 4.39 -17.44 -3.54
CA PRO A 39 4.06 -16.44 -4.55
C PRO A 39 5.36 -15.86 -5.16
N PRO A 40 5.30 -15.36 -6.41
CA PRO A 40 6.43 -14.66 -7.01
C PRO A 40 6.93 -13.51 -6.14
N TYR A 41 8.25 -13.36 -6.09
CA TYR A 41 8.89 -12.21 -5.48
C TYR A 41 8.58 -10.96 -6.29
N VAL A 42 8.44 -9.82 -5.60
CA VAL A 42 8.22 -8.54 -6.25
C VAL A 42 9.48 -7.69 -6.11
N ALA A 43 9.95 -7.13 -7.22
CA ALA A 43 11.18 -6.35 -7.21
C ALA A 43 11.07 -5.14 -8.12
N ARG A 44 11.77 -4.06 -7.79
CA ARG A 44 12.02 -2.94 -8.69
C ARG A 44 13.36 -3.15 -9.40
N ILE A 45 13.39 -3.01 -10.71
CA ILE A 45 14.63 -3.04 -11.48
C ILE A 45 15.36 -1.73 -11.27
N GLU A 46 16.57 -1.79 -10.71
CA GLU A 46 17.43 -0.62 -10.52
C GLU A 46 18.35 -0.44 -11.72
N LYS A 47 18.84 -1.55 -12.30
CA LYS A 47 19.74 -1.52 -13.45
C LYS A 47 19.69 -2.83 -14.24
N ILE A 48 19.90 -2.76 -15.55
CA ILE A 48 20.05 -3.93 -16.43
C ILE A 48 21.47 -3.92 -17.01
N GLU A 49 22.16 -5.04 -16.91
CA GLU A 49 23.52 -5.23 -17.45
C GLU A 49 23.54 -6.47 -18.35
N ALA A 50 24.03 -6.32 -19.58
CA ALA A 50 24.28 -7.43 -20.49
C ALA A 50 25.78 -7.70 -20.61
N ASP A 51 26.17 -8.96 -20.57
CA ASP A 51 27.52 -9.37 -20.94
C ASP A 51 27.65 -9.55 -22.46
N ASN A 52 28.90 -9.64 -22.94
CA ASN A 52 29.19 -9.86 -24.35
C ASN A 52 28.68 -11.21 -24.91
N ARG A 53 28.22 -12.14 -24.06
CA ARG A 53 27.68 -13.45 -24.44
C ARG A 53 26.14 -13.44 -24.48
N GLY A 54 25.51 -12.28 -24.25
CA GLY A 54 24.06 -12.13 -24.24
C GLY A 54 23.41 -12.53 -22.91
N ASN A 55 24.18 -12.88 -21.88
CA ASN A 55 23.60 -13.09 -20.55
C ASN A 55 23.24 -11.75 -19.95
N THR A 56 21.96 -11.59 -19.64
CA THR A 56 21.44 -10.37 -19.03
C THR A 56 21.23 -10.58 -17.54
N LYS A 57 21.80 -9.70 -16.73
CA LYS A 57 21.59 -9.62 -15.28
C LYS A 57 20.84 -8.33 -14.94
N VAL A 58 20.06 -8.39 -13.88
CA VAL A 58 19.31 -7.26 -13.35
C VAL A 58 19.74 -7.02 -11.92
N ARG A 59 20.12 -5.77 -11.62
CA ARG A 59 20.23 -5.31 -10.23
C ARG A 59 18.83 -4.90 -9.80
N VAL A 60 18.37 -5.48 -8.70
CA VAL A 60 17.01 -5.29 -8.21
C VAL A 60 17.01 -4.78 -6.78
N ARG A 61 15.91 -4.13 -6.42
CA ARG A 61 15.56 -3.76 -5.04
C ARG A 61 14.28 -4.50 -4.66
N TRP A 62 14.34 -5.27 -3.59
CA TRP A 62 13.24 -6.17 -3.22
C TRP A 62 12.10 -5.42 -2.54
N TYR A 63 10.88 -5.80 -2.92
CA TYR A 63 9.71 -5.56 -2.11
C TYR A 63 9.44 -6.78 -1.23
N TYR A 64 9.16 -6.55 0.04
CA TYR A 64 8.79 -7.59 0.99
C TYR A 64 7.28 -7.61 1.15
N ARG A 65 6.70 -8.81 1.16
CA ARG A 65 5.32 -8.99 1.58
C ARG A 65 5.24 -8.92 3.12
N PRO A 66 4.08 -8.55 3.68
CA PRO A 66 3.89 -8.52 5.14
C PRO A 66 4.32 -9.79 5.87
N GLU A 67 3.98 -10.95 5.31
CA GLU A 67 4.36 -12.29 5.81
C GLU A 67 5.86 -12.58 5.77
N GLU A 68 6.64 -11.85 4.97
CA GLU A 68 8.09 -12.00 4.85
C GLU A 68 8.85 -11.06 5.80
N SER A 69 8.15 -10.11 6.43
CA SER A 69 8.75 -9.20 7.40
C SER A 69 8.96 -9.87 8.76
N ILE A 70 9.94 -9.37 9.54
CA ILE A 70 10.23 -9.89 10.89
C ILE A 70 8.99 -9.82 11.80
N GLY A 71 8.15 -8.79 11.64
CA GLY A 71 6.93 -8.60 12.43
C GLY A 71 5.72 -9.35 11.91
N GLY A 72 5.82 -10.02 10.75
CA GLY A 72 4.72 -10.71 10.10
C GLY A 72 3.57 -9.80 9.63
N ARG A 73 2.52 -10.43 9.10
CA ARG A 73 1.30 -9.74 8.68
C ARG A 73 0.49 -9.28 9.89
N ARG A 74 0.00 -8.05 9.85
CA ARG A 74 -0.89 -7.43 10.83
C ARG A 74 -2.25 -7.15 10.19
N GLN A 75 -3.27 -6.92 11.02
CA GLN A 75 -4.65 -6.73 10.56
C GLN A 75 -4.81 -5.52 9.63
N PHE A 76 -4.02 -4.47 9.81
CA PHE A 76 -4.08 -3.28 8.96
C PHE A 76 -3.35 -3.43 7.61
N HIS A 77 -2.64 -4.55 7.40
CA HIS A 77 -1.92 -4.77 6.15
C HIS A 77 -2.85 -5.31 5.06
N GLY A 78 -2.95 -4.58 3.96
CA GLY A 78 -3.78 -5.03 2.83
C GLY A 78 -3.21 -6.26 2.12
N ALA A 79 -4.06 -6.99 1.42
CA ALA A 79 -3.73 -8.19 0.66
C ALA A 79 -2.69 -7.91 -0.44
N LYS A 80 -2.74 -6.71 -1.04
CA LYS A 80 -1.83 -6.24 -2.10
C LYS A 80 -0.71 -5.33 -1.58
N GLU A 81 -0.52 -5.26 -0.26
CA GLU A 81 0.52 -4.41 0.34
C GLU A 81 1.91 -5.03 0.21
N LEU A 82 2.89 -4.18 -0.07
CA LEU A 82 4.31 -4.48 -0.14
C LEU A 82 5.12 -3.41 0.59
N PHE A 83 6.32 -3.79 1.02
CA PHE A 83 7.27 -2.88 1.69
C PHE A 83 8.54 -2.73 0.85
N LEU A 84 8.90 -1.50 0.51
CA LEU A 84 10.12 -1.24 -0.26
C LEU A 84 11.34 -1.40 0.65
N SER A 85 12.11 -2.49 0.47
CA SER A 85 13.22 -2.78 1.37
C SER A 85 14.52 -2.04 1.02
N ASP A 86 15.51 -2.05 1.91
CA ASP A 86 16.91 -1.71 1.62
C ASP A 86 17.74 -2.89 1.09
N HIS A 87 17.09 -4.03 0.78
CA HIS A 87 17.75 -5.22 0.27
C HIS A 87 17.86 -5.16 -1.26
N TYR A 88 19.11 -5.12 -1.73
CA TYR A 88 19.47 -5.17 -3.14
C TYR A 88 20.15 -6.48 -3.49
N ASP A 89 19.92 -6.95 -4.71
CA ASP A 89 20.57 -8.16 -5.22
C ASP A 89 20.79 -8.09 -6.74
N VAL A 90 21.58 -9.00 -7.28
CA VAL A 90 21.79 -9.17 -8.72
C VAL A 90 21.29 -10.54 -9.15
N GLN A 91 20.25 -10.55 -9.97
CA GLN A 91 19.58 -11.75 -10.45
C GLN A 91 19.73 -11.91 -11.97
N SER A 92 19.52 -13.13 -12.48
CA SER A 92 19.41 -13.37 -13.92
C SER A 92 18.10 -12.78 -14.43
N ALA A 93 18.11 -12.06 -15.56
CA ALA A 93 16.87 -11.54 -16.15
C ALA A 93 15.87 -12.65 -16.54
N HIS A 94 16.33 -13.89 -16.68
CA HIS A 94 15.50 -15.07 -16.96
C HIS A 94 14.57 -15.48 -15.81
N THR A 95 14.79 -14.99 -14.60
CA THR A 95 13.90 -15.26 -13.47
C THR A 95 12.68 -14.34 -13.47
N ILE A 96 12.63 -13.31 -14.33
CA ILE A 96 11.48 -12.43 -14.48
C ILE A 96 10.35 -13.20 -15.17
N GLU A 97 9.20 -13.26 -14.52
CA GLU A 97 7.98 -13.94 -15.02
C GLU A 97 6.98 -12.94 -15.61
N GLY A 98 6.98 -11.70 -15.13
CA GLY A 98 6.04 -10.69 -15.59
C GLY A 98 6.36 -9.29 -15.07
N LYS A 99 5.62 -8.30 -15.58
CA LYS A 99 5.59 -6.93 -15.05
C LYS A 99 4.47 -6.80 -14.03
N CYS A 100 4.64 -5.94 -13.05
CA CYS A 100 3.59 -5.55 -12.13
C CYS A 100 3.67 -4.05 -11.84
N THR A 101 2.63 -3.51 -11.23
CA THR A 101 2.59 -2.11 -10.81
C THR A 101 2.58 -2.03 -9.29
N VAL A 102 3.51 -1.27 -8.72
CA VAL A 102 3.49 -0.95 -7.29
C VAL A 102 3.14 0.52 -7.15
N HIS A 103 1.88 0.78 -6.80
CA HIS A 103 1.32 2.11 -6.65
C HIS A 103 1.74 2.77 -5.34
N SER A 104 1.72 4.09 -5.31
CA SER A 104 1.63 4.80 -4.02
C SER A 104 0.29 4.47 -3.36
N PHE A 105 0.22 4.47 -2.02
CA PHE A 105 -1.04 4.25 -1.30
C PHE A 105 -2.19 5.12 -1.82
N LYS A 106 -1.92 6.41 -2.00
CA LYS A 106 -2.88 7.40 -2.50
C LYS A 106 -3.39 7.10 -3.90
N SER A 107 -2.53 6.55 -4.77
CA SER A 107 -2.93 6.16 -6.12
C SER A 107 -3.74 4.86 -6.10
N TYR A 108 -3.34 3.90 -5.28
CA TYR A 108 -4.00 2.61 -5.15
C TYR A 108 -5.44 2.75 -4.64
N THR A 109 -5.68 3.59 -3.62
CA THR A 109 -7.02 3.83 -3.07
C THR A 109 -7.97 4.52 -4.05
N LYS A 110 -7.49 4.95 -5.22
CA LYS A 110 -8.30 5.59 -6.27
C LYS A 110 -8.55 4.68 -7.48
N LEU A 111 -8.00 3.46 -7.47
CA LEU A 111 -8.27 2.50 -8.53
C LEU A 111 -9.72 2.07 -8.46
N GLU A 112 -10.43 2.11 -9.59
CA GLU A 112 -11.78 1.57 -9.68
C GLU A 112 -11.78 0.05 -9.54
N ASN A 113 -10.78 -0.61 -10.12
CA ASN A 113 -10.60 -2.05 -10.09
C ASN A 113 -9.14 -2.38 -9.81
N VAL A 114 -8.89 -3.25 -8.84
CA VAL A 114 -7.55 -3.73 -8.50
C VAL A 114 -7.28 -5.02 -9.27
N GLY A 115 -6.29 -5.00 -10.16
CA GLY A 115 -5.88 -6.16 -10.93
C GLY A 115 -5.03 -7.16 -10.15
N ALA A 116 -4.76 -8.31 -10.78
CA ALA A 116 -3.89 -9.33 -10.21
C ALA A 116 -2.45 -8.83 -10.01
N GLU A 117 -1.96 -8.01 -10.95
CA GLU A 117 -0.60 -7.44 -10.99
C GLU A 117 -0.51 -6.04 -10.33
N ASP A 118 -1.57 -5.56 -9.69
CA ASP A 118 -1.58 -4.29 -8.94
C ASP A 118 -1.26 -4.52 -7.46
N TYR A 119 -0.27 -3.78 -6.99
CA TYR A 119 0.19 -3.74 -5.61
C TYR A 119 0.30 -2.30 -5.13
N TYR A 120 0.49 -2.11 -3.83
CA TYR A 120 0.83 -0.79 -3.31
C TYR A 120 1.89 -0.85 -2.23
N CYS A 121 2.58 0.28 -2.07
CA CYS A 121 3.59 0.46 -1.03
C CYS A 121 3.37 1.78 -0.33
N ARG A 122 3.39 1.75 1.01
CA ARG A 122 3.33 2.94 1.86
C ARG A 122 4.43 2.99 2.92
N PHE A 123 5.22 1.92 3.02
CA PHE A 123 6.33 1.82 3.95
C PHE A 123 7.62 1.44 3.23
N GLU A 124 8.72 2.03 3.66
CA GLU A 124 10.04 1.45 3.49
C GLU A 124 10.35 0.48 4.64
N TYR A 125 11.18 -0.52 4.38
CA TYR A 125 11.52 -1.57 5.32
C TYR A 125 13.03 -1.82 5.39
N LYS A 126 13.58 -1.86 6.59
CA LYS A 126 14.99 -2.24 6.80
C LYS A 126 15.08 -3.74 7.03
N ALA A 127 15.57 -4.49 6.04
CA ALA A 127 15.55 -5.94 6.05
C ALA A 127 16.31 -6.56 7.22
N ALA A 128 17.39 -5.91 7.66
CA ALA A 128 18.22 -6.38 8.76
C ALA A 128 17.61 -6.15 10.16
N THR A 129 16.86 -5.05 10.34
CA THR A 129 16.37 -4.64 11.68
C THR A 129 14.87 -4.77 11.85
N GLY A 130 14.12 -4.94 10.75
CA GLY A 130 12.66 -4.96 10.78
C GLY A 130 12.03 -3.57 10.97
N ALA A 131 12.80 -2.49 10.88
CA ALA A 131 12.29 -1.14 11.08
C ALA A 131 11.52 -0.65 9.85
N PHE A 132 10.48 0.15 10.09
CA PHE A 132 9.62 0.72 9.05
C PHE A 132 9.79 2.24 8.99
N THR A 133 9.66 2.79 7.78
CA THR A 133 9.58 4.23 7.54
C THR A 133 8.34 4.55 6.71
N PRO A 134 7.47 5.49 7.13
CA PRO A 134 7.52 6.20 8.42
C PRO A 134 7.24 5.27 9.61
N ASP A 135 7.75 5.64 10.78
CA ASP A 135 7.51 4.93 12.05
C ASP A 135 6.13 5.23 12.65
N ARG A 136 5.48 6.30 12.19
CA ARG A 136 4.15 6.74 12.59
C ARG A 136 3.26 6.93 11.36
N VAL A 137 2.02 6.46 11.48
CA VAL A 137 0.98 6.63 10.46
C VAL A 137 -0.31 7.07 11.12
N ALA A 138 -1.16 7.74 10.34
CA ALA A 138 -2.49 8.12 10.81
C ALA A 138 -3.30 6.87 11.17
N VAL A 139 -3.97 6.94 12.31
CA VAL A 139 -4.86 5.90 12.81
C VAL A 139 -6.28 6.43 12.84
N TYR A 140 -7.23 5.51 12.71
CA TYR A 140 -8.65 5.81 12.61
C TYR A 140 -9.45 4.84 13.48
N CYS A 141 -10.74 5.16 13.64
CA CYS A 141 -11.70 4.36 14.38
C CYS A 141 -11.34 4.20 15.87
N LYS A 142 -12.25 3.58 16.62
CA LYS A 142 -12.06 3.24 18.04
C LYS A 142 -10.97 2.19 18.28
N CYS A 143 -10.54 1.48 17.24
CA CYS A 143 -9.47 0.49 17.33
C CYS A 143 -8.07 1.10 17.18
N GLU A 144 -7.96 2.38 16.85
CA GLU A 144 -6.69 3.09 16.69
C GLU A 144 -5.72 2.40 15.73
N MET A 145 -6.27 1.86 14.62
CA MET A 145 -5.49 1.14 13.62
C MET A 145 -5.26 1.98 12.36
N PRO A 146 -4.12 1.80 11.67
CA PRO A 146 -3.93 2.36 10.33
C PRO A 146 -4.99 1.84 9.36
N TYR A 147 -5.37 2.65 8.37
CA TYR A 147 -6.38 2.28 7.38
C TYR A 147 -5.94 1.09 6.52
N ASN A 148 -6.73 0.02 6.47
CA ASN A 148 -6.56 -1.07 5.50
C ASN A 148 -7.47 -0.82 4.29
N PRO A 149 -6.94 -0.71 3.06
CA PRO A 149 -7.74 -0.42 1.87
C PRO A 149 -8.72 -1.53 1.49
N ASP A 150 -8.56 -2.73 2.04
CA ASP A 150 -9.48 -3.85 1.80
C ASP A 150 -10.70 -3.80 2.74
N ASP A 151 -10.63 -3.02 3.82
CA ASP A 151 -11.68 -2.92 4.83
C ASP A 151 -12.59 -1.72 4.57
N LEU A 152 -13.90 -1.95 4.59
CA LEU A 152 -14.89 -0.87 4.48
C LEU A 152 -14.86 0.00 5.73
N MET A 153 -14.85 1.32 5.53
CA MET A 153 -15.03 2.30 6.59
C MET A 153 -16.15 3.29 6.23
N VAL A 154 -16.85 3.77 7.25
CA VAL A 154 -17.87 4.83 7.14
C VAL A 154 -17.39 6.09 7.84
N GLN A 155 -17.66 7.25 7.27
CA GLN A 155 -17.27 8.53 7.85
C GLN A 155 -18.42 9.12 8.67
N CYS A 156 -18.13 9.56 9.91
CA CYS A 156 -19.09 10.27 10.73
C CYS A 156 -19.30 11.71 10.22
N GLU A 157 -20.54 12.17 10.12
CA GLU A 157 -20.84 13.53 9.67
C GLU A 157 -20.48 14.62 10.70
N GLY A 158 -20.46 14.28 11.99
CA GLY A 158 -20.05 15.19 13.06
C GLY A 158 -18.54 15.37 13.14
N CYS A 159 -17.82 14.34 13.61
CA CYS A 159 -16.38 14.42 13.87
C CYS A 159 -15.50 14.25 12.62
N LYS A 160 -16.05 13.82 11.49
CA LYS A 160 -15.34 13.50 10.24
C LYS A 160 -14.30 12.37 10.35
N ASP A 161 -14.31 11.63 11.46
CA ASP A 161 -13.50 10.43 11.63
C ASP A 161 -14.13 9.21 10.95
N TRP A 162 -13.30 8.19 10.70
CA TRP A 162 -13.67 6.98 9.96
C TRP A 162 -13.77 5.79 10.89
N TYR A 163 -14.80 4.97 10.69
CA TYR A 163 -15.08 3.82 11.54
C TYR A 163 -15.32 2.56 10.73
N HIS A 164 -14.80 1.43 11.20
CA HIS A 164 -15.19 0.13 10.67
C HIS A 164 -16.63 -0.18 11.13
N PRO A 165 -17.52 -0.66 10.24
CA PRO A 165 -18.89 -1.00 10.62
C PRO A 165 -18.96 -1.93 11.84
N ALA A 166 -18.13 -2.97 11.87
CA ALA A 166 -18.08 -3.90 12.99
C ALA A 166 -17.71 -3.23 14.33
N CYS A 167 -16.82 -2.22 14.32
CA CYS A 167 -16.42 -1.49 15.53
C CYS A 167 -17.52 -0.57 16.09
N VAL A 168 -18.54 -0.25 15.29
CA VAL A 168 -19.68 0.59 15.67
C VAL A 168 -21.00 -0.21 15.72
N GLY A 169 -20.91 -1.54 15.75
CA GLY A 169 -22.07 -2.42 15.91
C GLY A 169 -22.94 -2.55 14.66
N MET A 170 -22.35 -2.40 13.48
CA MET A 170 -23.05 -2.40 12.20
C MET A 170 -22.48 -3.46 11.26
N THR A 171 -23.34 -4.05 10.44
CA THR A 171 -22.93 -4.97 9.37
C THR A 171 -22.46 -4.21 8.14
N ILE A 172 -21.67 -4.87 7.28
CA ILE A 172 -21.25 -4.30 5.99
C ILE A 172 -22.45 -3.99 5.09
N VAL A 173 -23.52 -4.78 5.17
CA VAL A 173 -24.73 -4.59 4.35
C VAL A 173 -25.49 -3.33 4.78
N GLU A 174 -25.61 -3.09 6.08
CA GLU A 174 -26.19 -1.85 6.61
C GLU A 174 -25.33 -0.64 6.25
N ALA A 175 -24.01 -0.74 6.45
CA ALA A 175 -23.07 0.34 6.13
C ALA A 175 -23.15 0.80 4.67
N LYS A 176 -23.32 -0.13 3.73
CA LYS A 176 -23.46 0.17 2.30
C LYS A 176 -24.77 0.85 1.93
N LYS A 177 -25.80 0.75 2.79
CA LYS A 177 -27.14 1.32 2.56
C LYS A 177 -27.34 2.65 3.30
N LEU A 178 -26.37 3.09 4.10
CA LEU A 178 -26.47 4.34 4.83
C LEU A 178 -26.24 5.55 3.92
N ASP A 179 -27.16 6.50 4.02
CA ASP A 179 -27.01 7.82 3.38
C ASP A 179 -26.17 8.76 4.26
N SER A 180 -26.36 8.71 5.59
CA SER A 180 -25.60 9.48 6.58
C SER A 180 -25.28 8.63 7.82
N PHE A 181 -24.16 8.93 8.48
CA PHE A 181 -23.71 8.23 9.68
C PHE A 181 -23.25 9.21 10.75
N LEU A 182 -23.73 9.02 11.98
CA LEU A 182 -23.23 9.68 13.18
C LEU A 182 -22.68 8.62 14.14
N CYS A 183 -21.48 8.87 14.66
CA CYS A 183 -20.89 7.98 15.65
C CYS A 183 -21.55 8.17 17.02
N SER A 184 -21.41 7.19 17.92
CA SER A 184 -22.01 7.20 19.26
C SER A 184 -21.68 8.46 20.08
N GLU A 185 -20.50 9.04 19.88
CA GLU A 185 -20.09 10.27 20.56
C GLU A 185 -20.88 11.47 20.05
N CYS A 186 -20.95 11.66 18.72
CA CYS A 186 -21.70 12.77 18.13
C CYS A 186 -23.23 12.62 18.29
N SER A 187 -23.77 11.40 18.25
CA SER A 187 -25.19 11.17 18.50
C SER A 187 -25.59 11.58 19.92
N SER A 188 -24.71 11.34 20.91
CA SER A 188 -24.98 11.73 22.30
C SER A 188 -24.87 13.23 22.57
N GLU A 189 -24.22 14.01 21.69
CA GLU A 189 -24.10 15.46 21.83
C GLU A 189 -25.29 16.23 21.23
N GLU A 190 -26.04 15.63 20.28
CA GLU A 190 -27.27 16.25 19.73
C GLU A 190 -28.43 16.21 20.73
N ASP A 191 -28.53 15.16 21.55
CA ASP A 191 -29.56 15.02 22.59
C ASP A 191 -29.42 16.05 23.74
N VAL A 192 -28.28 16.73 23.85
CA VAL A 192 -27.97 17.66 24.96
C VAL A 192 -28.35 19.12 24.63
N LYS A 193 -28.75 19.46 23.40
CA LYS A 193 -29.10 20.85 23.04
C LYS A 193 -30.61 21.12 22.97
N LYS A 194 -31.23 21.24 24.15
CA LYS A 194 -32.35 22.19 24.42
C LYS A 194 -31.92 23.09 25.61
N PRO A 195 -32.16 24.40 25.55
CA PRO A 195 -31.13 25.39 25.89
C PRO A 195 -31.12 25.73 27.37
N GLN A 196 -29.92 25.83 27.97
CA GLN A 196 -29.68 26.81 29.03
C GLN A 196 -28.29 27.44 28.84
N ASN A 197 -28.29 28.77 28.80
CA ASN A 197 -27.12 29.64 28.81
C ASN A 197 -26.13 29.23 29.93
N ALA A 198 -24.84 29.19 29.61
CA ALA A 198 -23.87 30.21 30.01
C ALA A 198 -22.43 29.68 30.11
N PHE A 199 -21.52 30.54 29.65
CA PHE A 199 -20.08 30.62 29.91
C PHE A 199 -19.08 29.65 29.26
N SER A 200 -18.11 30.31 28.64
CA SER A 200 -16.98 29.85 27.85
C SER A 200 -15.87 29.19 28.67
N ALA A 201 -15.23 28.17 28.10
CA ALA A 201 -13.76 28.00 28.13
C ALA A 201 -13.35 26.97 27.07
N SER A 202 -12.52 27.39 26.11
CA SER A 202 -11.93 26.52 25.09
C SER A 202 -10.76 25.71 25.64
N PRO A 203 -10.52 24.49 25.12
CA PRO A 203 -9.16 23.99 24.94
C PRO A 203 -8.81 23.85 23.46
N GLN A 204 -7.51 23.97 23.21
CA GLN A 204 -6.87 24.26 21.94
C GLN A 204 -6.94 23.10 20.93
N ALA A 205 -7.08 23.47 19.67
CA ALA A 205 -7.04 22.59 18.51
C ALA A 205 -5.65 21.97 18.33
N GLY A 206 -5.56 20.64 18.51
CA GLY A 206 -4.49 19.85 17.93
C GLY A 206 -4.79 19.64 16.44
N ALA A 207 -3.98 20.24 15.57
CA ALA A 207 -4.13 20.13 14.12
C ALA A 207 -3.91 18.69 13.65
N LYS A 208 -5.00 17.92 13.48
CA LYS A 208 -4.97 16.69 12.67
C LYS A 208 -4.92 17.12 11.21
N VAL A 209 -3.85 16.75 10.50
CA VAL A 209 -3.67 17.08 9.08
C VAL A 209 -4.72 16.32 8.27
N HIS A 210 -5.73 17.05 7.79
CA HIS A 210 -6.82 16.52 7.00
C HIS A 210 -6.35 16.27 5.55
N HIS A 211 -6.28 15.00 5.16
CA HIS A 211 -6.35 14.64 3.75
C HIS A 211 -7.79 14.28 3.40
N LYS A 212 -8.44 15.14 2.61
CA LYS A 212 -9.72 14.84 1.95
C LYS A 212 -9.51 13.69 0.97
N PHE A 213 -9.94 12.50 1.34
CA PHE A 213 -10.14 11.40 0.40
C PHE A 213 -11.63 11.36 0.09
N ASN A 214 -12.01 11.91 -1.07
CA ASN A 214 -13.34 11.70 -1.62
C ASN A 214 -13.37 10.26 -2.16
N LEU A 215 -13.99 9.35 -1.41
CA LEU A 215 -14.45 8.07 -1.94
C LEU A 215 -15.97 8.17 -2.05
N THR A 216 -16.43 8.58 -3.22
CA THR A 216 -17.80 8.30 -3.65
C THR A 216 -17.90 6.80 -3.87
N VAL A 217 -18.71 6.12 -3.06
CA VAL A 217 -19.15 4.75 -3.32
C VAL A 217 -19.90 4.77 -4.65
N THR A 218 -19.26 4.29 -5.72
CA THR A 218 -19.94 4.07 -6.99
C THR A 218 -20.88 2.87 -6.83
N ARG A 219 -22.18 3.15 -6.91
CA ARG A 219 -23.24 2.15 -7.10
C ARG A 219 -22.87 1.27 -8.30
N VAL A 220 -22.72 -0.03 -8.07
CA VAL A 220 -22.86 -1.02 -9.13
C VAL A 220 -24.35 -1.33 -9.22
N HIS A 221 -25.00 -0.85 -10.27
CA HIS A 221 -26.30 -1.35 -10.70
C HIS A 221 -26.03 -2.51 -11.67
N ASP A 222 -26.53 -3.70 -11.33
CA ASP A 222 -26.99 -4.66 -12.34
C ASP A 222 -28.38 -4.22 -12.85
#